data_AF-A0A6P9AVQ1-F1
#
_entry.id   AF-A0A6P9AVQ1-F1
#
_cell.length_a   1.000
_cell.length_b   1.000
_cell.length_c   1.000
_cell.angle_alpha   90.00
_cell.angle_beta   90.00
_cell.angle_gamma   90.00
#
_symmetry.space_group_name_H-M   'P 1'
#
loop_
_entity.id
_entity.type
_entity.pdbx_description
1 polymer ?
#
loop_
_entity_poly.entity_id
_entity_poly.type
_entity_poly.pdbx_seq_one_letter_code
_entity_poly.pdbx_strand_id
1 'polypeptide(L)'
;MDLLGAGTLLLAITLAGLLVLSSWQQMHRRGKMPPGPTPLPLIGNLLWIDRNNLPNSLIKLSEKYGPVYTLQLGPRRIVVLCGYEAIKEALVDQANE
;
A
#
# COMPACT_ATOMS: atom_id res chain seq x y z
N MET A 1 11.07 -19.27 35.17
CA MET A 1 11.03 -18.33 34.02
C MET A 1 11.30 -16.97 34.59
N ASP A 2 12.44 -16.37 34.26
CA ASP A 2 12.79 -15.04 34.78
C ASP A 2 11.72 -14.03 34.37
N LEU A 3 11.44 -13.05 35.23
CA LEU A 3 10.46 -11.99 34.97
C LEU A 3 10.72 -11.30 33.61
N LEU A 4 12.01 -11.19 33.24
CA LEU A 4 12.47 -10.71 31.94
C LEU A 4 11.98 -11.59 30.77
N GLY A 5 12.06 -12.92 30.91
CA GLY A 5 11.60 -13.86 29.87
C GLY A 5 10.08 -13.88 29.70
N ALA A 6 9.33 -13.72 30.79
CA ALA A 6 7.88 -13.57 30.71
C ALA A 6 7.48 -12.24 30.03
N GLY A 7 8.17 -11.14 30.38
CA GLY A 7 7.95 -9.83 29.79
C GLY A 7 8.22 -9.77 28.29
N THR A 8 9.32 -10.38 27.83
CA THR A 8 9.65 -10.43 26.39
C THR A 8 8.64 -11.24 25.60
N LEU A 9 8.17 -12.38 26.12
CA LEU A 9 7.13 -13.20 25.48
C LEU A 9 5.81 -12.43 25.34
N LEU A 10 5.37 -11.74 26.39
CA LEU A 10 4.15 -10.92 26.34
C LEU A 10 4.27 -9.80 25.31
N LEU A 11 5.38 -9.07 25.29
CA LEU A 11 5.64 -8.04 24.28
C LEU A 11 5.64 -8.61 22.87
N ALA A 12 6.31 -9.73 22.63
CA ALA A 12 6.34 -10.36 21.31
C ALA A 12 4.93 -10.77 20.84
N ILE A 13 4.11 -11.36 21.73
CA ILE A 13 2.74 -11.76 21.43
C ILE A 13 1.88 -10.53 21.11
N THR A 14 1.98 -9.47 21.91
CA THR A 14 1.21 -8.23 21.65
C THR A 14 1.60 -7.59 20.32
N LEU A 15 2.89 -7.53 20.00
CA LEU A 15 3.38 -6.98 18.74
C LEU A 15 2.91 -7.83 17.55
N ALA A 16 3.00 -9.16 17.65
CA ALA A 16 2.51 -10.08 16.63
C ALA A 16 1.00 -9.93 16.42
N GLY A 17 0.21 -9.85 17.50
CA GLY A 17 -1.23 -9.63 17.44
C GLY A 17 -1.59 -8.32 16.75
N LEU A 18 -0.89 -7.23 17.07
CA LEU A 18 -1.08 -5.93 16.41
C LEU A 18 -0.75 -5.98 14.90
N LEU A 19 0.33 -6.68 14.52
CA LEU A 19 0.70 -6.85 13.11
C LEU A 19 -0.34 -7.66 12.33
N VAL A 20 -0.87 -8.73 12.93
CA VAL A 20 -1.93 -9.55 12.33
C VAL A 20 -3.21 -8.73 12.16
N LEU A 21 -3.64 -8.02 13.21
CA LEU A 21 -4.82 -7.15 13.17
C LEU A 21 -4.67 -6.06 12.10
N SER A 22 -3.52 -5.38 12.07
CA SER A 22 -3.22 -4.35 11.06
C SER A 22 -3.29 -4.92 9.64
N SER A 23 -2.70 -6.11 9.42
CA SER A 23 -2.69 -6.75 8.11
C SER A 23 -4.09 -7.18 7.67
N TRP A 24 -4.88 -7.71 8.61
CA TRP A 24 -6.27 -8.09 8.34
C TRP A 24 -7.13 -6.86 8.03
N GLN A 25 -7.05 -5.79 8.83
CA GLN A 25 -7.76 -4.54 8.54
C GLN A 25 -7.39 -3.99 7.16
N GLN A 26 -6.11 -4.03 6.80
CA GLN A 26 -5.64 -3.58 5.50
C GLN A 26 -6.22 -4.42 4.34
N MET A 27 -6.30 -5.74 4.53
CA MET A 27 -6.89 -6.65 3.56
C MET A 27 -8.41 -6.46 3.43
N HIS A 28 -9.12 -6.26 4.55
CA HIS A 28 -10.57 -6.01 4.51
C HIS A 28 -10.90 -4.66 3.87
N ARG A 29 -10.02 -3.67 4.05
CA ARG A 29 -10.10 -2.38 3.37
C ARG A 29 -9.70 -2.45 1.89
N ARG A 30 -9.33 -3.60 1.31
CA ARG A 30 -8.91 -3.69 -0.11
C ARG A 30 -10.05 -3.51 -1.11
N GLY A 31 -11.31 -3.71 -0.72
CA GLY A 31 -12.50 -3.36 -1.50
C GLY A 31 -12.43 -3.68 -3.01
N LYS A 32 -13.08 -2.85 -3.83
CA LYS A 32 -13.04 -2.90 -5.31
C LYS A 32 -11.90 -2.07 -5.89
N MET A 33 -10.75 -2.05 -5.23
CA MET A 33 -9.65 -1.18 -5.69
C MET A 33 -8.85 -1.81 -6.82
N PRO A 34 -8.20 -0.98 -7.65
CA PRO A 34 -7.25 -1.44 -8.64
C PRO A 34 -6.14 -2.30 -8.02
N PRO A 35 -5.54 -3.22 -8.80
CA PRO A 35 -4.44 -4.05 -8.34
C PRO A 35 -3.25 -3.19 -7.87
N GLY A 36 -2.38 -3.76 -7.04
CA GLY A 36 -1.21 -3.03 -6.55
C GLY A 36 -0.37 -3.85 -5.58
N PRO A 37 0.87 -3.39 -5.29
CA PRO A 37 1.75 -4.06 -4.36
C PRO A 37 1.12 -4.16 -2.97
N THR A 38 1.36 -5.29 -2.30
CA THR A 38 0.84 -5.56 -0.96
C THR A 38 1.55 -4.67 0.05
N PRO A 39 0.84 -3.75 0.73
CA PRO A 39 1.48 -2.85 1.66
C PRO A 39 2.00 -3.57 2.91
N LEU A 40 3.14 -3.13 3.42
CA LEU A 40 3.59 -3.53 4.75
C LEU A 40 2.73 -2.88 5.83
N PRO A 41 2.54 -3.55 6.98
CA PRO A 41 1.91 -2.91 8.13
C PRO A 41 2.69 -1.65 8.52
N LEU A 42 1.96 -0.59 8.91
CA LEU A 42 2.44 0.73 9.35
C LEU A 42 3.10 1.60 8.26
N ILE A 43 4.00 1.04 7.44
CA ILE A 43 4.81 1.79 6.45
C ILE A 43 4.14 1.82 5.07
N GLY A 44 3.36 0.80 4.73
CA GLY A 44 2.77 0.64 3.41
C GLY A 44 3.80 0.25 2.35
N ASN A 45 3.76 0.90 1.20
CA ASN A 45 4.61 0.65 0.04
C ASN A 45 5.85 1.56 -0.06
N LEU A 46 6.13 2.37 0.97
CA LEU A 46 7.22 3.35 0.96
C LEU A 46 8.61 2.72 0.74
N LEU A 47 8.82 1.45 1.13
CA LEU A 47 10.11 0.78 0.92
C LEU A 47 10.37 0.39 -0.53
N TRP A 48 9.32 0.22 -1.34
CA TRP A 48 9.45 -0.14 -2.76
C TRP A 48 9.52 1.07 -3.69
N ILE A 49 9.38 2.28 -3.14
CA ILE A 49 9.35 3.53 -3.90
C ILE A 49 10.66 4.27 -3.66
N ASP A 50 11.45 4.46 -4.72
CA ASP A 50 12.61 5.33 -4.66
C ASP A 50 12.14 6.79 -4.60
N ARG A 51 12.36 7.45 -3.47
CA ARG A 51 11.99 8.86 -3.27
C ARG A 51 12.83 9.81 -4.11
N ASN A 52 14.07 9.43 -4.43
CA ASN A 52 14.96 10.26 -5.24
C ASN A 52 14.61 10.17 -6.74
N ASN A 53 13.93 9.09 -7.14
CA ASN A 53 13.47 8.89 -8.51
C ASN A 53 12.03 8.34 -8.54
N LEU A 54 11.12 9.11 -7.95
CA LEU A 54 9.70 8.77 -7.83
C LEU A 54 9.04 8.51 -9.21
N PRO A 55 9.22 9.34 -10.25
CA PRO A 55 8.56 9.13 -11.54
C PRO A 55 8.92 7.78 -12.16
N ASN A 56 10.20 7.42 -12.15
CA ASN A 56 10.68 6.16 -12.71
C ASN A 56 10.15 4.96 -11.91
N SER A 57 10.07 5.09 -10.58
CA SER A 57 9.51 4.05 -9.72
C SER A 57 8.02 3.81 -10.00
N LEU A 58 7.26 4.89 -10.22
CA LEU A 58 5.84 4.79 -10.58
C LEU A 58 5.63 4.20 -11.98
N ILE A 59 6.50 4.52 -12.95
CA ILE A 59 6.44 3.93 -14.29
C ILE A 59 6.71 2.41 -14.21
N LYS A 60 7.76 1.98 -13.50
CA LYS A 60 8.05 0.54 -13.30
C LYS A 60 6.90 -0.21 -12.62
N LEU A 61 6.22 0.43 -11.67
CA LEU A 61 5.04 -0.16 -11.04
C LEU A 61 3.87 -0.27 -12.03
N SER A 62 3.71 0.71 -12.93
CA SER A 62 2.68 0.66 -13.98
C SER A 62 2.92 -0.48 -14.98
N GLU A 63 4.18 -0.79 -15.30
CA GLU A 63 4.51 -1.93 -16.16
C GLU A 63 4.11 -3.26 -15.53
N LYS A 64 4.13 -3.36 -14.20
CA LYS A 64 3.81 -4.60 -13.47
C LYS A 64 2.33 -4.74 -13.11
N TYR A 65 1.68 -3.65 -12.71
CA TYR A 65 0.31 -3.67 -12.18
C TYR A 65 -0.72 -3.10 -13.16
N GLY A 66 -0.27 -2.53 -14.28
CA GLY A 66 -1.11 -1.90 -15.29
C GLY A 66 -1.18 -0.38 -15.14
N PRO A 67 -1.88 0.30 -16.07
CA PRO A 67 -1.96 1.76 -16.13
C PRO A 67 -2.70 2.39 -14.93
N VAL A 68 -3.52 1.61 -14.21
CA VAL A 68 -4.24 2.06 -13.02
C VAL A 68 -3.95 1.09 -11.88
N TYR A 69 -3.30 1.59 -10.83
CA TYR A 69 -2.90 0.74 -9.70
C TYR A 69 -2.90 1.49 -8.37
N THR A 70 -2.99 0.73 -7.29
CA THR A 70 -3.09 1.26 -5.93
C THR A 70 -1.74 1.22 -5.21
N LEU A 71 -1.34 2.33 -4.58
CA LEU A 71 -0.25 2.37 -3.62
C LEU A 71 -0.73 2.82 -2.25
N GLN A 72 0.02 2.43 -1.22
CA GLN A 72 -0.22 2.84 0.15
C GLN A 72 1.03 3.55 0.64
N LEU A 73 0.93 4.80 1.06
CA LEU A 73 2.02 5.58 1.65
C LEU A 73 1.70 5.77 3.15
N GLY A 74 2.28 4.92 4.00
CA GLY A 74 1.90 4.86 5.42
C GLY A 74 0.40 4.61 5.59
N PRO A 75 -0.34 5.48 6.31
CA PRO A 75 -1.78 5.33 6.50
C PRO A 75 -2.60 5.74 5.26
N ARG A 76 -2.02 6.48 4.31
CA ARG A 76 -2.74 7.01 3.15
C ARG A 76 -2.70 6.03 1.99
N ARG A 77 -3.83 5.91 1.30
CA ARG A 77 -3.95 5.14 0.06
C ARG A 77 -4.08 6.08 -1.12
N ILE A 78 -3.35 5.79 -2.19
CA ILE A 78 -3.33 6.56 -3.42
C ILE A 78 -3.60 5.63 -4.61
N VAL A 79 -4.34 6.11 -5.59
CA VAL A 79 -4.47 5.45 -6.90
C VAL A 79 -3.61 6.24 -7.86
N VAL A 80 -2.74 5.54 -8.58
CA VAL A 80 -1.87 6.12 -9.59
C VAL A 80 -2.44 5.79 -10.95
N LEU A 81 -2.60 6.83 -11.77
CA LEU A 81 -2.98 6.75 -13.17
C LEU A 81 -1.74 7.02 -14.02
N CYS A 82 -1.40 6.10 -14.90
CA CYS A 82 -0.21 6.17 -15.73
C CYS A 82 -0.58 5.85 -17.18
N GLY A 83 -0.23 6.76 -18.09
CA GLY A 83 -0.56 6.65 -19.51
C GLY A 83 -1.71 7.57 -19.95
N TYR A 84 -1.73 7.88 -21.24
CA TYR A 84 -2.66 8.84 -21.82
C TYR A 84 -4.12 8.42 -21.66
N GLU A 85 -4.46 7.18 -22.02
CA GLU A 85 -5.84 6.68 -21.96
C GLU A 85 -6.43 6.78 -20.55
N ALA A 86 -5.71 6.29 -19.53
CA ALA A 86 -6.17 6.32 -18.14
C ALA A 86 -6.34 7.75 -17.59
N ILE A 87 -5.47 8.68 -18.00
CA ILE A 87 -5.57 10.08 -17.60
C ILE A 87 -6.71 10.79 -18.33
N LYS A 88 -6.86 10.55 -19.63
CA LYS A 88 -7.95 11.11 -20.44
C LYS A 88 -9.31 10.64 -19.91
N GLU A 89 -9.46 9.35 -19.66
CA GLU A 89 -10.70 8.79 -19.13
C GLU A 89 -11.06 9.43 -17.79
N ALA A 90 -10.11 9.50 -16.85
CA ALA A 90 -10.35 10.00 -15.51
C ALA A 90 -10.55 11.53 -15.42
N LEU A 91 -9.87 12.31 -16.26
CA LEU A 91 -9.87 13.79 -16.16
C LEU A 91 -10.76 14.47 -17.19
N VAL A 92 -11.08 13.81 -18.31
CA VAL A 92 -11.86 14.40 -19.40
C VAL A 92 -13.20 13.70 -19.54
N ASP A 93 -13.18 12.39 -19.76
CA ASP A 93 -14.40 11.65 -20.10
C ASP A 93 -15.33 11.56 -18.87
N GLN A 94 -14.79 11.23 -17.69
CA GLN A 94 -15.53 11.20 -16.43
C GLN A 94 -15.84 12.58 -15.84
N ALA A 95 -15.17 13.65 -16.30
CA ALA A 95 -15.46 15.01 -15.82
C ALA A 95 -16.68 15.63 -16.51
N ASN A 96 -17.10 15.04 -17.63
CA ASN A 96 -18.23 15.49 -18.45
C ASN A 96 -19.49 14.62 -18.26
N GLU A 97 -19.43 13.64 -17.35
CA GLU A 97 -20.58 12.92 -16.78
C GLU A 97 -20.96 13.51 -15.41
#